data_AF-A0A5D0MHC5-F1
#
_entry.id   AF-A0A5D0MHC5-F1
#
_cell.length_a   1.000
_cell.length_b   1.000
_cell.length_c   1.000
_cell.angle_alpha   90.00
_cell.angle_beta   90.00
_cell.angle_gamma   90.00
#
_symmetry.space_group_name_H-M   'P 1'
#
loop_
_entity.id
_entity.type
_entity.pdbx_description
1 polymer ?
#
loop_
_entity_poly.entity_id
_entity_poly.type
_entity_poly.pdbx_seq_one_letter_code
_entity_poly.pdbx_strand_id
1 'polypeptide(L)'
;MIKFYLKKKGRISLYTQDSFETLPAKEEILWIDITFPSQNDFKIIESEYNLEFPTRQESQEIEVSSRFWEDEDDITINSFFMISEDKHSYNESISFILKDHMLITIRYREFKTFNDCEKKLLSAPNLFISGYDVFGYILESRIDIDADIIENLSRSVTTLRKQLFSDETDNEDILEIISRFEDMNTMIRDSLIDKQRIISSMLKSPKVPQSLLNNLKIMIKDVNSLIEYTKYNFDRLDYIHNIFLGLLGIEQNKVVKIFTVVSVI
;
A
#
# COMPACT_ATOMS: atom_id res chain seq x y z
N MET A 1 2.22 -13.54 16.24
CA MET A 1 2.03 -12.70 17.44
C MET A 1 0.68 -12.02 17.34
N ILE A 2 -0.13 -12.09 18.40
CA ILE A 2 -1.44 -11.42 18.46
C ILE A 2 -1.40 -10.34 19.53
N LYS A 3 -1.86 -9.14 19.18
CA LYS A 3 -2.04 -8.01 20.09
C LYS A 3 -3.51 -7.64 20.16
N PHE A 4 -4.02 -7.44 21.37
CA PHE A 4 -5.38 -6.94 21.62
C PHE A 4 -5.31 -5.52 22.18
N TYR A 5 -6.02 -4.59 21.56
CA TYR A 5 -6.16 -3.23 22.05
C TYR A 5 -7.55 -3.06 22.65
N LEU A 6 -7.60 -2.89 23.96
CA LEU A 6 -8.84 -2.83 24.73
C LEU A 6 -9.17 -1.40 25.11
N LYS A 7 -10.41 -0.96 24.90
CA LYS A 7 -10.90 0.35 25.28
C LYS A 7 -11.83 0.25 26.49
N LYS A 8 -11.38 0.76 27.64
CA LYS A 8 -12.18 0.83 28.88
C LYS A 8 -12.19 2.25 29.43
N LYS A 9 -13.39 2.80 29.68
CA LYS A 9 -13.59 4.13 30.30
C LYS A 9 -12.75 5.25 29.63
N GLY A 10 -12.65 5.23 28.30
CA GLY A 10 -11.91 6.23 27.52
C GLY A 10 -10.38 6.05 27.49
N ARG A 11 -9.84 4.98 28.10
CA ARG A 11 -8.42 4.61 27.98
C ARG A 11 -8.28 3.38 27.09
N ILE A 12 -7.20 3.33 26.33
CA ILE A 12 -6.83 2.16 25.54
C ILE A 12 -5.60 1.51 26.17
N SER A 13 -5.64 0.19 26.35
CA SER A 13 -4.54 -0.61 26.87
C SER A 13 -4.20 -1.74 25.91
N LEU A 14 -2.90 -1.99 25.73
CA LEU A 14 -2.40 -3.15 25.01
C LEU A 14 -2.42 -4.38 25.92
N TYR A 15 -2.95 -5.48 25.39
CA TYR A 15 -2.90 -6.80 25.98
C TYR A 15 -2.24 -7.74 24.97
N THR A 16 -1.04 -8.22 25.32
CA THR A 16 -0.30 -9.22 24.54
C THR A 16 -0.41 -10.53 25.31
N GLN A 17 -0.88 -11.58 24.66
CA GLN A 17 -1.10 -12.87 25.31
C GLN A 17 -0.20 -13.93 24.70
N ASP A 18 0.57 -14.64 25.53
CA ASP A 18 1.39 -15.78 25.11
C ASP A 18 0.59 -17.11 25.09
N SER A 19 -0.56 -17.19 25.78
CA SER A 19 -1.46 -18.36 25.79
C SER A 19 -2.95 -18.00 25.88
N PHE A 20 -3.78 -18.52 24.97
CA PHE A 20 -5.21 -18.20 24.77
C PHE A 20 -6.19 -18.71 25.85
N GLU A 21 -5.80 -18.83 27.12
CA GLU A 21 -6.66 -19.45 28.14
C GLU A 21 -7.89 -18.60 28.51
N THR A 22 -7.81 -17.27 28.38
CA THR A 22 -8.95 -16.36 28.54
C THR A 22 -8.79 -15.15 27.63
N LEU A 23 -9.73 -14.97 26.71
CA LEU A 23 -9.78 -13.80 25.83
C LEU A 23 -10.49 -12.63 26.54
N PRO A 24 -10.12 -11.37 26.24
CA PRO A 24 -10.82 -10.19 26.75
C PRO A 24 -12.30 -10.17 26.36
N ALA A 25 -13.13 -9.46 27.12
CA ALA A 25 -14.54 -9.28 26.77
C ALA A 25 -14.67 -8.55 25.43
N LYS A 26 -15.46 -9.11 24.50
CA LYS A 26 -15.57 -8.63 23.11
C LYS A 26 -15.97 -7.16 23.01
N GLU A 27 -16.83 -6.70 23.92
CA GLU A 27 -17.32 -5.33 23.97
C GLU A 27 -16.22 -4.30 24.28
N GLU A 28 -15.11 -4.76 24.85
CA GLU A 28 -13.97 -3.91 25.20
C GLU A 28 -12.91 -3.91 24.10
N ILE A 29 -12.97 -4.82 23.13
CA ILE A 29 -11.95 -4.94 22.08
C ILE A 29 -12.22 -3.92 20.99
N LEU A 30 -11.21 -3.09 20.74
CA LEU A 30 -11.24 -2.08 19.68
C LEU A 30 -10.52 -2.57 18.43
N TRP A 31 -9.38 -3.23 18.62
CA TRP A 31 -8.52 -3.69 17.55
C TRP A 31 -7.75 -4.96 17.95
N ILE A 32 -7.71 -5.94 17.05
CA ILE A 32 -6.85 -7.13 17.15
C ILE A 32 -5.84 -7.07 16.00
N ASP A 33 -4.54 -7.05 16.33
CA ASP A 33 -3.47 -7.08 15.33
C ASP A 33 -2.76 -8.44 15.34
N ILE A 34 -2.89 -9.17 14.23
CA ILE A 34 -2.35 -10.52 14.04
C ILE A 34 -1.20 -10.44 13.04
N THR A 35 0.02 -10.57 13.55
CA THR A 35 1.24 -10.58 12.72
C THR A 35 1.82 -11.97 12.63
N PHE A 36 2.13 -12.44 11.42
CA PHE A 36 2.61 -13.80 11.15
C PHE A 36 1.70 -14.87 11.82
N PRO A 37 0.41 -14.95 11.43
CA PRO A 37 -0.53 -15.90 12.02
C PRO A 37 -0.08 -17.35 11.83
N SER A 38 -0.22 -18.16 12.88
CA SER A 38 -0.20 -19.61 12.78
C SER A 38 -1.60 -20.16 12.49
N GLN A 39 -1.70 -21.43 12.06
CA GLN A 39 -3.00 -22.09 11.89
C GLN A 39 -3.80 -22.17 13.20
N ASN A 40 -3.11 -22.23 14.34
CA ASN A 40 -3.75 -22.27 15.65
C ASN A 40 -4.35 -20.90 16.01
N ASP A 41 -3.63 -19.82 15.68
CA ASP A 41 -4.11 -18.44 15.86
C ASP A 41 -5.43 -18.21 15.10
N PHE A 42 -5.50 -18.63 13.83
CA PHE A 42 -6.72 -18.53 13.03
C PHE A 42 -7.88 -19.28 13.68
N LYS A 43 -7.72 -20.58 13.97
CA LYS A 43 -8.80 -21.39 14.56
C LYS A 43 -9.38 -20.78 15.83
N ILE A 44 -8.52 -20.25 16.70
CA ILE A 44 -8.95 -19.66 17.96
C ILE A 44 -9.78 -18.40 17.72
N ILE A 45 -9.29 -17.47 16.89
CA ILE A 45 -10.00 -16.21 16.64
C ILE A 45 -11.25 -16.44 15.78
N GLU A 46 -11.21 -17.30 14.77
CA GLU A 46 -12.39 -17.66 13.96
C GLU A 46 -13.50 -18.25 14.83
N SER A 47 -13.16 -19.20 15.71
CA SER A 47 -14.13 -19.84 16.61
C SER A 47 -14.70 -18.87 17.65
N GLU A 48 -13.86 -18.00 18.22
CA GLU A 48 -14.30 -17.07 19.25
C GLU A 48 -15.19 -15.97 18.66
N TYR A 49 -14.80 -15.38 17.52
CA TYR A 49 -15.47 -14.20 16.96
C TYR A 49 -16.46 -14.53 15.83
N ASN A 50 -16.65 -15.82 15.52
CA ASN A 50 -17.51 -16.30 14.44
C ASN A 50 -17.17 -15.60 13.12
N LEU A 51 -15.91 -15.71 12.70
CA LEU A 51 -15.33 -15.08 11.52
C LEU A 51 -14.70 -16.13 10.62
N GLU A 52 -14.62 -15.82 9.34
CA GLU A 52 -13.83 -16.58 8.37
C GLU A 52 -12.69 -15.70 7.87
N PHE A 53 -11.46 -16.20 7.95
CA PHE A 53 -10.30 -15.46 7.49
C PHE A 53 -9.93 -15.84 6.07
N PRO A 54 -9.62 -14.84 5.20
CA PRO A 54 -9.07 -15.16 3.90
C PRO A 54 -7.73 -15.86 4.07
N THR A 55 -7.50 -16.87 3.26
CA THR A 55 -6.17 -17.47 3.14
C THR A 55 -5.17 -16.44 2.60
N ARG A 56 -3.88 -16.67 2.86
CA ARG A 56 -2.82 -15.82 2.31
C ARG A 56 -2.85 -15.76 0.78
N GLN A 57 -3.29 -16.84 0.13
CA GLN A 57 -3.37 -16.88 -1.33
C GLN A 57 -4.52 -16.02 -1.84
N GLU A 58 -5.72 -16.17 -1.26
CA GLU A 58 -6.90 -15.36 -1.62
C GLU A 58 -6.65 -13.88 -1.38
N SER A 59 -5.96 -13.52 -0.28
CA SER A 59 -5.68 -12.11 -0.01
C SER A 59 -4.71 -11.48 -1.02
N GLN A 60 -3.93 -12.28 -1.75
CA GLN A 60 -3.01 -11.82 -2.79
C GLN A 60 -3.66 -11.69 -4.17
N GLU A 61 -4.89 -12.21 -4.34
CA GLU A 61 -5.61 -12.09 -5.61
C GLU A 61 -5.99 -10.64 -5.90
N ILE A 62 -6.00 -10.29 -7.19
CA ILE A 62 -6.31 -8.94 -7.69
C ILE A 62 -7.79 -8.76 -8.06
N GLU A 63 -8.56 -9.84 -8.00
CA GLU A 63 -9.98 -9.87 -8.36
C GLU A 63 -10.81 -9.03 -7.40
N VAL A 64 -11.77 -8.27 -7.92
CA VAL A 64 -12.54 -7.31 -7.11
C VAL A 64 -13.25 -8.00 -5.93
N SER A 65 -13.76 -9.21 -6.15
CA SER A 65 -14.39 -10.05 -5.12
C SER A 65 -13.43 -10.45 -4.00
N SER A 66 -12.15 -10.62 -4.31
CA SER A 66 -11.11 -10.99 -3.35
C SER A 66 -10.51 -9.76 -2.63
N ARG A 67 -10.87 -8.53 -3.05
CA ARG A 67 -10.40 -7.29 -2.40
C ARG A 67 -11.38 -6.70 -1.39
N PHE A 68 -12.68 -6.86 -1.62
CA PHE A 68 -13.72 -6.32 -0.77
C PHE A 68 -14.98 -7.17 -0.86
N TRP A 69 -15.48 -7.63 0.28
CA TRP A 69 -16.80 -8.26 0.39
C TRP A 69 -17.41 -7.98 1.76
N GLU A 70 -18.72 -8.22 1.84
CA GLU A 70 -19.51 -8.06 3.05
C GLU A 70 -20.30 -9.35 3.30
N ASP A 71 -20.18 -9.90 4.50
CA ASP A 71 -21.04 -11.00 4.96
C ASP A 71 -22.26 -10.43 5.72
N GLU A 72 -22.91 -11.16 6.63
CA GLU A 72 -24.05 -10.59 7.38
C GLU A 72 -23.58 -9.50 8.36
N ASP A 73 -22.52 -9.78 9.13
CA ASP A 73 -22.12 -8.93 10.28
C ASP A 73 -20.77 -8.23 10.12
N ASP A 74 -20.03 -8.52 9.05
CA ASP A 74 -18.69 -7.96 8.83
C ASP A 74 -18.44 -7.45 7.41
N ILE A 75 -17.34 -6.73 7.28
CA ILE A 75 -16.74 -6.27 6.03
C ILE A 75 -15.30 -6.79 6.03
N THR A 76 -14.93 -7.52 4.98
CA THR A 76 -13.54 -7.93 4.78
C THR A 76 -12.92 -7.19 3.61
N ILE A 77 -11.69 -6.71 3.85
CA ILE A 77 -10.93 -5.86 2.94
C ILE A 77 -9.53 -6.42 2.85
N ASN A 78 -9.08 -6.76 1.64
CA ASN A 78 -7.67 -6.99 1.36
C ASN A 78 -7.12 -5.74 0.69
N SER A 79 -6.09 -5.11 1.26
CA SER A 79 -5.49 -3.88 0.71
C SER A 79 -3.99 -3.99 0.49
N PHE A 80 -3.51 -3.47 -0.64
CA PHE A 80 -2.11 -3.48 -1.01
C PHE A 80 -1.36 -2.32 -0.36
N PHE A 81 -0.25 -2.66 0.30
CA PHE A 81 0.72 -1.71 0.78
C PHE A 81 1.98 -1.88 -0.06
N MET A 82 2.35 -0.83 -0.78
CA MET A 82 3.59 -0.83 -1.54
C MET A 82 4.78 -0.84 -0.58
N ILE A 83 5.72 -1.74 -0.86
CA ILE A 83 7.02 -1.86 -0.23
C ILE A 83 8.06 -1.50 -1.28
N SER A 84 9.01 -0.66 -0.89
CA SER A 84 10.20 -0.34 -1.68
C SER A 84 11.41 -0.66 -0.83
N GLU A 85 12.17 -1.68 -1.23
CA GLU A 85 13.40 -2.12 -0.57
C GLU A 85 14.51 -2.25 -1.61
N ASP A 86 15.65 -1.62 -1.35
CA ASP A 86 16.80 -1.58 -2.25
C ASP A 86 16.39 -1.16 -3.68
N LYS A 87 16.51 -2.08 -4.65
CA LYS A 87 16.16 -1.88 -6.07
C LYS A 87 14.82 -2.52 -6.44
N HIS A 88 14.05 -3.04 -5.48
CA HIS A 88 12.84 -3.81 -5.76
C HIS A 88 11.63 -3.14 -5.11
N SER A 89 10.51 -3.22 -5.82
CA SER A 89 9.22 -2.75 -5.34
C SER A 89 8.18 -3.80 -5.59
N TYR A 90 7.31 -4.01 -4.61
CA TYR A 90 6.21 -4.95 -4.70
C TYR A 90 5.09 -4.54 -3.76
N ASN A 91 3.89 -5.06 -4.03
CA ASN A 91 2.74 -4.88 -3.16
C ASN A 91 2.60 -6.09 -2.23
N GLU A 92 2.50 -5.83 -0.93
CA GLU A 92 2.10 -6.83 0.06
C GLU A 92 0.64 -6.60 0.42
N SER A 93 -0.12 -7.70 0.54
CA SER A 93 -1.54 -7.61 0.88
C SER A 93 -1.75 -7.72 2.39
N ILE A 94 -2.58 -6.83 2.93
CA ILE A 94 -2.99 -6.83 4.33
C ILE A 94 -4.49 -7.03 4.36
N SER A 95 -4.95 -7.98 5.18
CA SER A 95 -6.37 -8.21 5.40
C SER A 95 -6.86 -7.41 6.60
N PHE A 96 -8.00 -6.76 6.44
CA PHE A 96 -8.72 -6.02 7.45
C PHE A 96 -10.14 -6.58 7.53
N ILE A 97 -10.60 -6.86 8.73
CA ILE A 97 -11.97 -7.33 8.98
C ILE A 97 -12.61 -6.38 9.98
N LEU A 98 -13.67 -5.72 9.55
CA LEU A 98 -14.45 -4.81 10.36
C LEU A 98 -15.72 -5.53 10.79
N LYS A 99 -15.87 -5.77 12.09
CA LYS A 99 -17.02 -6.45 12.67
C LYS A 99 -17.49 -5.70 13.91
N ASP A 100 -18.79 -5.41 13.96
CA ASP A 100 -19.39 -4.60 15.03
C ASP A 100 -18.63 -3.26 15.21
N HIS A 101 -17.99 -3.04 16.36
CA HIS A 101 -17.16 -1.87 16.66
C HIS A 101 -15.65 -2.15 16.62
N MET A 102 -15.24 -3.33 16.18
CA MET A 102 -13.87 -3.83 16.25
C MET A 102 -13.22 -3.92 14.86
N LEU A 103 -11.90 -3.73 14.83
CA LEU A 103 -11.06 -4.04 13.67
C LEU A 103 -10.21 -5.29 13.97
N ILE A 104 -10.02 -6.16 12.99
CA ILE A 104 -9.01 -7.20 13.00
C ILE A 104 -8.07 -6.98 11.81
N THR A 105 -6.76 -7.04 12.03
CA THR A 105 -5.75 -6.93 10.98
C THR A 105 -4.92 -8.20 10.91
N ILE A 106 -4.70 -8.72 9.71
CA ILE A 106 -3.87 -9.89 9.44
C ILE A 106 -2.78 -9.50 8.46
N ARG A 107 -1.53 -9.70 8.88
CA ARG A 107 -0.36 -9.30 8.10
C ARG A 107 0.80 -10.27 8.26
N TYR A 108 1.51 -10.51 7.17
CA TYR A 108 2.70 -11.39 7.12
C TYR A 108 4.01 -10.60 7.10
N ARG A 109 3.95 -9.34 7.55
CA ARG A 109 5.09 -8.42 7.61
C ARG A 109 4.85 -7.31 8.62
N GLU A 110 5.95 -6.80 9.18
CA GLU A 110 5.96 -5.60 10.00
C GLU A 110 5.96 -4.32 9.15
N PHE A 111 5.08 -3.37 9.48
CA PHE A 111 5.08 -2.05 8.85
C PHE A 111 5.11 -0.95 9.91
N LYS A 112 5.85 0.11 9.59
CA LYS A 112 5.93 1.31 10.42
C LYS A 112 4.55 1.96 10.65
N THR A 113 3.67 1.94 9.66
CA THR A 113 2.29 2.48 9.75
C THR A 113 1.51 1.90 10.93
N PHE A 114 1.62 0.58 11.18
CA PHE A 114 0.95 -0.07 12.31
C PHE A 114 1.56 0.35 13.66
N ASN A 115 2.88 0.47 13.74
CA ASN A 115 3.56 0.96 14.94
C ASN A 115 3.20 2.42 15.25
N ASP A 116 3.09 3.26 14.23
CA ASP A 116 2.72 4.68 14.38
C ASP A 116 1.22 4.82 14.74
N CYS A 117 0.36 3.96 14.18
CA CYS A 117 -1.03 3.83 14.60
C CYS A 117 -1.15 3.41 16.07
N GLU A 118 -0.40 2.38 16.51
CA GLU A 118 -0.35 1.96 17.91
C GLU A 118 0.04 3.11 18.85
N LYS A 119 1.12 3.85 18.53
CA LYS A 119 1.55 5.02 19.32
C LYS A 119 0.47 6.09 19.38
N LYS A 120 -0.19 6.37 18.25
CA LYS A 120 -1.27 7.37 18.18
C LYS A 120 -2.48 6.93 19.00
N LEU A 121 -2.86 5.66 18.90
CA LEU A 121 -3.95 5.03 19.63
C LEU A 121 -3.77 5.15 21.14
N LEU A 122 -2.56 4.87 21.64
CA LEU A 122 -2.24 4.93 23.07
C LEU A 122 -2.10 6.37 23.60
N SER A 123 -1.61 7.31 22.78
CA SER A 123 -1.41 8.71 23.18
C SER A 123 -2.66 9.57 23.08
N ALA A 124 -3.59 9.25 22.17
CA ALA A 124 -4.82 10.00 21.92
C ALA A 124 -6.05 9.09 21.77
N PRO A 125 -6.41 8.30 22.80
CA PRO A 125 -7.45 7.27 22.71
C PRO A 125 -8.87 7.82 22.40
N ASN A 126 -9.10 9.10 22.68
CA ASN A 126 -10.38 9.75 22.39
C ASN A 126 -10.65 9.93 20.89
N LEU A 127 -9.61 9.86 20.04
CA LEU A 127 -9.76 9.94 18.58
C LEU A 127 -10.29 8.65 17.96
N PHE A 128 -10.17 7.52 18.65
CA PHE A 128 -10.51 6.20 18.13
C PHE A 128 -11.73 5.66 18.86
N ILE A 129 -12.92 5.89 18.32
CA ILE A 129 -14.19 5.47 18.93
C ILE A 129 -14.42 3.98 18.69
N SER A 130 -14.09 3.51 17.48
CA SER A 130 -14.32 2.16 16.95
C SER A 130 -13.14 1.69 16.09
N GLY A 131 -13.14 0.42 15.71
CA GLY A 131 -12.19 -0.18 14.77
C GLY A 131 -12.20 0.50 13.40
N TYR A 132 -13.34 1.08 12.98
CA TYR A 132 -13.42 1.89 11.76
C TYR A 132 -12.50 3.12 11.80
N ASP A 133 -12.33 3.73 12.96
CA ASP A 133 -11.43 4.89 13.12
C ASP A 133 -9.96 4.45 13.03
N VAL A 134 -9.64 3.27 13.56
CA VAL A 134 -8.29 2.66 13.45
C VAL A 134 -7.99 2.33 11.98
N PHE A 135 -8.93 1.69 11.29
CA PHE A 135 -8.82 1.41 9.86
C PHE A 135 -8.64 2.67 9.04
N GLY A 136 -9.49 3.69 9.29
CA GLY A 136 -9.41 4.98 8.62
C GLY A 136 -8.05 5.64 8.78
N TYR A 137 -7.50 5.64 10.00
CA TYR A 137 -6.17 6.19 10.28
C TYR A 137 -5.04 5.44 9.54
N ILE A 138 -5.10 4.10 9.53
CA ILE A 138 -4.11 3.29 8.81
C ILE A 138 -4.18 3.57 7.31
N LEU A 139 -5.39 3.61 6.74
CA LEU A 139 -5.60 3.87 5.32
C LEU A 139 -5.14 5.27 4.92
N GLU A 140 -5.47 6.29 5.71
CA GLU A 140 -5.01 7.68 5.52
C GLU A 140 -3.48 7.75 5.49
N SER A 141 -2.85 7.20 6.53
CA SER A 141 -1.38 7.19 6.64
C SER A 141 -0.72 6.46 5.47
N ARG A 142 -1.38 5.45 4.89
CA ARG A 142 -0.88 4.77 3.70
C ARG A 142 -1.02 5.59 2.43
N ILE A 143 -2.10 6.35 2.27
CA ILE A 143 -2.27 7.27 1.14
C ILE A 143 -1.20 8.37 1.21
N ASP A 144 -0.90 8.89 2.40
CA ASP A 144 0.18 9.87 2.59
C ASP A 144 1.55 9.31 2.20
N ILE A 145 1.85 8.07 2.62
CA ILE A 145 3.11 7.41 2.25
C ILE A 145 3.18 7.18 0.73
N ASP A 146 2.07 6.78 0.11
CA ASP A 146 2.02 6.60 -1.35
C ASP A 146 2.25 7.95 -2.07
N ALA A 147 1.73 9.06 -1.54
CA ALA A 147 2.01 10.40 -2.06
C ALA A 147 3.51 10.76 -1.99
N ASP A 148 4.16 10.50 -0.85
CA ASP A 148 5.61 10.73 -0.66
C ASP A 148 6.44 9.91 -1.65
N ILE A 149 6.08 8.65 -1.89
CA ILE A 149 6.78 7.78 -2.85
C ILE A 149 6.64 8.35 -4.28
N ILE A 150 5.43 8.75 -4.68
CA ILE A 150 5.20 9.37 -6.00
C ILE A 150 6.00 10.66 -6.14
N GLU A 151 6.05 11.51 -5.12
CA GLU A 151 6.81 12.75 -5.17
C GLU A 151 8.30 12.47 -5.37
N ASN A 152 8.86 11.54 -4.60
CA ASN A 152 10.28 11.16 -4.70
C ASN A 152 10.61 10.52 -6.05
N LEU A 153 9.72 9.68 -6.59
CA LEU A 153 9.85 9.13 -7.94
C LEU A 153 9.84 10.25 -8.97
N SER A 154 8.88 11.19 -8.88
CA SER A 154 8.75 12.32 -9.80
C SER A 154 10.00 13.21 -9.83
N ARG A 155 10.63 13.42 -8.67
CA ARG A 155 11.93 14.10 -8.55
C ARG A 155 13.04 13.29 -9.23
N SER A 156 13.09 11.98 -8.99
CA SER A 156 14.09 11.08 -9.59
C SER A 156 14.00 11.02 -11.11
N VAL A 157 12.78 10.95 -11.68
CA VAL A 157 12.54 11.07 -13.13
C VAL A 157 13.05 12.41 -13.69
N THR A 158 12.91 13.50 -12.92
CA THR A 158 13.44 14.82 -13.30
C THR A 158 14.97 14.82 -13.37
N THR A 159 15.62 14.18 -12.40
CA THR A 159 17.07 14.05 -12.35
C THR A 159 17.59 13.20 -13.51
N LEU A 160 16.97 12.04 -13.76
CA LEU A 160 17.32 11.16 -14.88
C LEU A 160 17.27 11.89 -16.23
N ARG A 161 16.21 12.68 -16.46
CA ARG A 161 16.10 13.49 -17.68
C ARG A 161 17.28 14.44 -17.87
N LYS A 162 17.83 15.02 -16.80
CA LYS A 162 19.00 15.92 -16.88
C LYS A 162 20.27 15.13 -17.19
N GLN A 163 20.41 13.93 -16.63
CA GLN A 163 21.56 13.05 -16.84
C GLN A 163 21.67 12.54 -18.29
N LEU A 164 20.54 12.36 -19.00
CA LEU A 164 20.54 11.99 -20.41
C LEU A 164 21.37 12.91 -21.33
N PHE A 165 21.58 14.17 -20.93
CA PHE A 165 22.33 15.15 -21.71
C PHE A 165 23.73 15.43 -21.14
N SER A 166 24.15 14.70 -20.10
CA SER A 166 25.51 14.79 -19.57
C SER A 166 26.38 13.66 -20.13
N ASP A 167 27.58 14.00 -20.61
CA ASP A 167 28.54 13.06 -21.22
C ASP A 167 29.19 12.08 -20.20
N GLU A 168 28.70 12.01 -18.96
CA GLU A 168 29.34 11.32 -17.83
C GLU A 168 28.66 10.00 -17.38
N THR A 169 27.56 9.57 -18.01
CA THR A 169 26.79 8.38 -17.57
C THR A 169 26.80 7.27 -18.61
N ASP A 170 27.08 6.03 -18.20
CA ASP A 170 27.03 4.87 -19.09
C ASP A 170 25.59 4.57 -19.54
N ASN A 171 25.44 4.25 -20.83
CA ASN A 171 24.15 4.03 -21.48
C ASN A 171 23.37 2.83 -20.90
N GLU A 172 24.06 1.76 -20.46
CA GLU A 172 23.41 0.59 -19.85
C GLU A 172 22.77 0.91 -18.49
N ASP A 173 23.37 1.82 -17.71
CA ASP A 173 22.85 2.25 -16.42
C ASP A 173 21.53 3.02 -16.58
N ILE A 174 21.36 3.77 -17.67
CA ILE A 174 20.16 4.57 -17.92
C ILE A 174 18.94 3.67 -18.14
N LEU A 175 19.06 2.60 -18.93
CA LEU A 175 17.95 1.67 -19.16
C LEU A 175 17.55 0.93 -17.89
N GLU A 176 18.50 0.49 -17.07
CA GLU A 176 18.21 -0.13 -15.78
C GLU A 176 17.46 0.84 -14.86
N ILE A 177 17.85 2.12 -14.83
CA ILE A 177 17.17 3.14 -14.03
C ILE A 177 15.75 3.40 -14.54
N ILE A 178 15.54 3.51 -15.85
CA ILE A 178 14.20 3.68 -16.44
C ILE A 178 13.31 2.50 -16.04
N SER A 179 13.76 1.27 -16.27
CA SER A 179 13.00 0.06 -15.92
C SER A 179 12.63 0.03 -14.44
N ARG A 180 13.58 0.36 -13.55
CA ARG A 180 13.30 0.42 -12.11
C ARG A 180 12.24 1.47 -11.76
N PHE A 181 12.29 2.64 -12.39
CA PHE A 181 11.29 3.69 -12.16
C PHE A 181 9.92 3.31 -12.72
N GLU A 182 9.85 2.62 -13.86
CA GLU A 182 8.61 2.06 -14.40
C GLU A 182 8.01 1.01 -13.48
N ASP A 183 8.82 0.10 -12.95
CA ASP A 183 8.38 -0.92 -11.99
C ASP A 183 7.85 -0.28 -10.71
N MET A 184 8.58 0.68 -10.13
CA MET A 184 8.12 1.44 -8.97
C MET A 184 6.79 2.16 -9.24
N ASN A 185 6.67 2.81 -10.40
CA ASN A 185 5.46 3.55 -10.80
C ASN A 185 4.27 2.60 -11.02
N THR A 186 4.52 1.39 -11.53
CA THR A 186 3.51 0.35 -11.70
C THR A 186 3.01 -0.15 -10.36
N MET A 187 3.92 -0.52 -9.44
CA MET A 187 3.55 -1.03 -8.13
C MET A 187 2.74 -0.01 -7.32
N ILE A 188 3.12 1.26 -7.33
CA ILE A 188 2.35 2.30 -6.63
C ILE A 188 0.99 2.53 -7.28
N ARG A 189 0.91 2.51 -8.62
CA ARG A 189 -0.36 2.66 -9.33
C ARG A 189 -1.32 1.52 -9.03
N ASP A 190 -0.84 0.28 -8.99
CA ASP A 190 -1.65 -0.88 -8.61
C ASP A 190 -2.15 -0.75 -7.17
N SER A 191 -1.28 -0.32 -6.26
CA SER A 191 -1.61 -0.05 -4.86
C SER A 191 -2.70 1.03 -4.70
N LEU A 192 -2.67 2.07 -5.54
CA LEU A 192 -3.66 3.16 -5.53
C LEU A 192 -4.98 2.76 -6.17
N ILE A 193 -4.96 2.01 -7.27
CA ILE A 193 -6.18 1.48 -7.90
C ILE A 193 -6.91 0.55 -6.95
N ASP A 194 -6.16 -0.28 -6.22
CA ASP A 194 -6.71 -1.12 -5.18
C ASP A 194 -7.41 -0.31 -4.09
N LYS A 195 -6.73 0.70 -3.52
CA LYS A 195 -7.34 1.62 -2.55
C LYS A 195 -8.56 2.35 -3.11
N GLN A 196 -8.51 2.79 -4.37
CA GLN A 196 -9.64 3.44 -5.06
C GLN A 196 -10.86 2.51 -5.08
N ARG A 197 -10.67 1.23 -5.40
CA ARG A 197 -11.76 0.23 -5.42
C ARG A 197 -12.32 0.00 -4.02
N ILE A 198 -11.46 -0.23 -3.04
CA ILE A 198 -11.84 -0.45 -1.63
C ILE A 198 -12.66 0.74 -1.12
N ILE A 199 -12.12 1.95 -1.26
CA ILE A 199 -12.79 3.18 -0.80
C ILE A 199 -14.13 3.36 -1.53
N SER A 200 -14.18 3.10 -2.85
CA SER A 200 -15.42 3.19 -3.63
C SER A 200 -16.48 2.18 -3.19
N SER A 201 -16.08 0.97 -2.79
CA SER A 201 -16.98 -0.04 -2.23
C SER A 201 -17.48 0.36 -0.84
N MET A 202 -16.57 0.78 0.04
CA MET A 202 -16.92 1.27 1.39
C MET A 202 -17.87 2.47 1.36
N LEU A 203 -17.71 3.39 0.40
CA LEU A 203 -18.60 4.54 0.24
C LEU A 203 -20.05 4.16 -0.11
N LYS A 204 -20.27 2.94 -0.61
CA LYS A 204 -21.61 2.41 -0.94
C LYS A 204 -22.18 1.51 0.17
N SER A 205 -21.34 1.09 1.11
CA SER A 205 -21.71 0.17 2.18
C SER A 205 -22.59 0.86 3.23
N PRO A 206 -23.76 0.28 3.58
CA PRO A 206 -24.59 0.80 4.67
C PRO A 206 -23.99 0.51 6.06
N LYS A 207 -23.03 -0.43 6.16
CA LYS A 207 -22.38 -0.82 7.41
C LYS A 207 -21.31 0.17 7.87
N VAL A 208 -20.78 0.99 6.95
CA VAL A 208 -19.72 1.95 7.24
C VAL A 208 -20.28 3.18 7.95
N PRO A 209 -19.73 3.58 9.12
CA PRO A 209 -20.26 4.71 9.88
C PRO A 209 -20.04 6.05 9.16
N GLN A 210 -20.96 6.99 9.40
CA GLN A 210 -20.95 8.30 8.72
C GLN A 210 -19.67 9.12 8.95
N SER A 211 -19.02 8.96 10.11
CA SER A 211 -17.73 9.59 10.42
C SER A 211 -16.66 9.13 9.42
N LEU A 212 -16.52 7.82 9.21
CA LEU A 212 -15.57 7.25 8.27
C LEU A 212 -15.94 7.60 6.82
N LEU A 213 -17.22 7.59 6.45
CA LEU A 213 -17.67 7.98 5.10
C LEU A 213 -17.22 9.39 4.70
N ASN A 214 -17.19 10.33 5.64
CA ASN A 214 -16.72 11.69 5.37
C ASN A 214 -15.22 11.73 5.06
N ASN A 215 -14.42 10.98 5.82
CA ASN A 215 -12.98 10.87 5.61
C ASN A 215 -12.67 10.15 4.28
N LEU A 216 -13.39 9.05 3.98
CA LEU A 216 -13.27 8.31 2.72
C LEU A 216 -13.55 9.17 1.48
N LYS A 217 -14.48 10.13 1.56
CA LYS A 217 -14.75 11.09 0.47
C LYS A 217 -13.61 12.06 0.19
N ILE A 218 -12.76 12.35 1.18
CA ILE A 218 -11.55 13.14 1.01
C ILE A 218 -10.47 12.23 0.41
N MET A 219 -10.22 11.09 1.06
CA MET A 219 -9.23 10.10 0.63
C MET A 219 -9.40 9.66 -0.83
N ILE A 220 -10.63 9.44 -1.31
CA ILE A 220 -10.85 9.03 -2.71
C ILE A 220 -10.41 10.11 -3.71
N LYS A 221 -10.54 11.40 -3.35
CA LYS A 221 -10.08 12.50 -4.21
C LYS A 221 -8.56 12.54 -4.26
N ASP A 222 -7.92 12.33 -3.12
CA ASP A 222 -6.45 12.29 -3.04
C ASP A 222 -5.91 11.09 -3.81
N VAL A 223 -6.48 9.89 -3.63
CA VAL A 223 -6.13 8.69 -4.41
C VAL A 223 -6.30 8.93 -5.92
N ASN A 224 -7.41 9.54 -6.36
CA ASN A 224 -7.62 9.85 -7.78
C ASN A 224 -6.55 10.82 -8.32
N SER A 225 -6.20 11.84 -7.54
CA SER A 225 -5.12 12.78 -7.89
C SER A 225 -3.79 12.06 -8.04
N LEU A 226 -3.45 11.18 -7.07
CA LEU A 226 -2.22 10.38 -7.10
C LEU A 226 -2.17 9.44 -8.31
N ILE A 227 -3.29 8.81 -8.70
CA ILE A 227 -3.36 7.99 -9.91
C ILE A 227 -3.01 8.81 -11.16
N GLU A 228 -3.50 10.04 -11.28
CA GLU A 228 -3.12 10.92 -12.40
C GLU A 228 -1.63 11.28 -12.36
N TYR A 229 -1.03 11.48 -11.18
CA TYR A 229 0.42 11.67 -11.07
C TYR A 229 1.22 10.45 -11.54
N THR A 230 0.76 9.22 -11.24
CA THR A 230 1.42 8.01 -11.77
C THR A 230 1.36 7.96 -13.29
N LYS A 231 0.23 8.34 -13.89
CA LYS A 231 0.10 8.42 -15.36
C LYS A 231 1.06 9.44 -15.95
N TYR A 232 1.16 10.63 -15.35
CA TYR A 232 2.10 11.65 -15.78
C TYR A 232 3.55 11.18 -15.69
N ASN A 233 3.92 10.38 -14.67
CA ASN A 233 5.25 9.80 -14.58
C ASN A 233 5.53 8.75 -15.66
N PHE A 234 4.54 7.93 -16.05
CA PHE A 234 4.70 7.03 -17.21
C PHE A 234 4.98 7.81 -18.49
N ASP A 235 4.17 8.85 -18.78
CA ASP A 235 4.37 9.68 -19.98
C ASP A 235 5.78 10.30 -20.03
N ARG A 236 6.32 10.70 -18.87
CA ARG A 236 7.68 11.26 -18.74
C ARG A 236 8.77 10.20 -18.92
N LEU A 237 8.58 9.00 -18.39
CA LEU A 237 9.52 7.89 -18.55
C LEU A 237 9.56 7.44 -20.02
N ASP A 238 8.41 7.30 -20.67
CA ASP A 238 8.30 7.02 -22.10
C ASP A 238 9.03 8.07 -22.95
N TYR A 239 8.87 9.35 -22.60
CA TYR A 239 9.57 10.44 -23.29
C TYR A 239 11.09 10.36 -23.12
N ILE A 240 11.57 10.07 -21.89
CA ILE A 240 13.00 9.87 -21.59
C ILE A 240 13.54 8.68 -22.38
N HIS A 241 12.82 7.55 -22.40
CA HIS A 241 13.18 6.36 -23.16
C HIS A 241 13.34 6.66 -24.66
N ASN A 242 12.39 7.39 -25.24
CA ASN A 242 12.45 7.78 -26.66
C ASN A 242 13.61 8.73 -26.97
N ILE A 243 13.89 9.71 -26.10
CA ILE A 243 15.08 10.57 -26.26
C ILE A 243 16.34 9.72 -26.26
N PHE A 244 16.46 8.81 -25.29
CA PHE A 244 17.62 7.97 -25.11
C PHE A 244 17.89 7.10 -26.34
N LEU A 245 16.87 6.44 -26.90
CA LEU A 245 17.00 5.70 -28.17
C LEU A 245 17.44 6.59 -29.33
N GLY A 246 16.93 7.83 -29.39
CA GLY A 246 17.35 8.83 -30.38
C GLY A 246 18.84 9.20 -30.26
N LEU A 247 19.34 9.38 -29.03
CA LEU A 247 20.75 9.66 -28.75
C LEU A 247 21.65 8.48 -29.17
N LEU A 248 21.28 7.25 -28.81
CA LEU A 248 21.99 6.04 -29.25
C LEU A 248 22.06 5.94 -30.77
N GLY A 249 20.96 6.25 -31.46
CA GLY A 249 20.94 6.29 -32.93
C GLY A 249 21.93 7.32 -33.51
N ILE A 250 22.08 8.49 -32.88
CA ILE A 250 23.05 9.50 -33.30
C ILE A 250 24.49 9.01 -33.07
N GLU A 251 24.78 8.39 -31.92
CA GLU A 251 26.10 7.84 -31.62
C GLU A 251 26.48 6.71 -32.58
N GLN A 252 25.58 5.76 -32.82
CA GLN A 252 25.78 4.68 -33.77
C GLN A 252 26.08 5.22 -35.17
N ASN A 253 25.35 6.24 -35.62
CA ASN A 253 25.59 6.89 -36.91
C ASN A 253 26.98 7.56 -36.98
N LYS A 254 27.49 8.14 -35.88
CA LYS A 254 28.86 8.70 -35.82
C LYS A 254 29.90 7.58 -35.98
N VAL A 255 29.73 6.46 -35.28
CA VAL A 255 30.63 5.30 -35.35
C VAL A 255 30.66 4.72 -36.78
N VAL A 256 29.50 4.50 -37.40
CA VAL A 256 29.40 4.00 -38.78
C VAL A 256 30.08 4.94 -39.78
N LYS A 257 29.91 6.26 -39.63
CA LYS A 257 30.59 7.26 -40.49
C LYS A 257 32.10 7.16 -40.39
N ILE A 258 32.66 6.99 -39.18
CA ILE A 258 34.11 6.83 -38.98
C ILE A 258 34.62 5.59 -39.72
N PHE A 259 33.97 4.43 -39.54
CA PHE A 259 34.37 3.20 -40.24
C PHE A 259 34.25 3.32 -41.76
N THR A 260 33.19 3.96 -42.26
CA THR A 260 33.00 4.15 -43.70
C THR A 260 34.10 5.02 -44.31
N VAL A 261 34.51 6.10 -43.62
CA VAL A 261 35.65 6.93 -44.07
C VAL A 261 36.95 6.14 -44.04
N VAL A 262 37.21 5.39 -42.97
CA VAL A 262 38.44 4.59 -42.84
C VAL A 262 38.52 3.46 -43.88
N SER A 263 37.39 2.85 -44.25
CA SER A 263 37.38 1.77 -45.26
C SER A 263 37.55 2.23 -46.71
N VAL A 264 37.40 3.52 -46.98
CA VAL A 264 37.53 4.11 -48.33
C VAL A 264 38.96 4.63 -48.62
N ILE A 265 39.80 4.78 -47.59
CA ILE A 265 41.21 5.21 -47.67
C ILE A 265 42.12 3.98 -47.78
#